data_AF-A0AAW0TJ64-F1
#
_entry.id   AF-A0AAW0TJ64-F1
#
_cell.length_a   1.000
_cell.length_b   1.000
_cell.length_c   1.000
_cell.angle_alpha   90.00
_cell.angle_beta   90.00
_cell.angle_gamma   90.00
#
_symmetry.space_group_name_H-M   'P 1'
#
loop_
_entity.id
_entity.type
_entity.pdbx_description
1 polymer ?
#
loop_
_entity_poly.entity_id
_entity_poly.type
_entity_poly.pdbx_seq_one_letter_code
_entity_poly.pdbx_strand_id
1 'polypeptide(L)'
;MLRHNSRIVRLSLEWNNLGLHPESFGSFCGALVKNSCVQYLDLRSNQLGGEAASALAQVLMRNCSLLSLDLRWNTLGVAGGKTLLEGLRNNRTLTLLNLIGNSITNDIISTIDNQISKNKLLSLKEREYIGQTTLLKEQLERQEQHSSQQVKQLEDNLAQRDKALNKTIQEGEFQTGKLQEELSSKSLELVALRTKYELITSALHLNQERVSVLEERNCTLQEDLKSSQESATLEKSKLKEALDSARAQHSEEVHALHTTITQLQTKIGELTAESEKQKQQTFDLKETTCSLQAEIKGLKMECDALRSKEQTKHKEMMKNVEKQHSAEVHQLKMDHQQVETEMRGKLASIEAWKAEAQAEVASLQVQLSTERSSSQAQLLSLKKHLKAEHFAVVRGLEEQLQMMEESRGDAEERLRSQVAANSALRATNTKLSSHIHALNNDITELQAKVESREGEVKVAEKRIREEFSAQIEDLQQECKQIPKLNSIISEQKRLITDLEHESDLHKREAKLKEEEMKKVREDEARRVAMLHSAFVSYFNSSPGSPSKLN
;
A
#
# COMPACT_ATOMS: atom_id res chain seq x y z
N MET A 1 -24.02 15.78 -44.32
CA MET A 1 -24.28 14.45 -43.70
C MET A 1 -23.01 13.73 -43.27
N LEU A 2 -22.04 13.45 -44.16
CA LEU A 2 -20.88 12.60 -43.86
C LEU A 2 -20.10 12.96 -42.57
N ARG A 3 -19.90 14.25 -42.31
CA ARG A 3 -19.17 14.81 -41.14
C ARG A 3 -19.65 14.28 -39.77
N HIS A 4 -20.91 13.87 -39.64
CA HIS A 4 -21.51 13.40 -38.40
C HIS A 4 -22.00 11.94 -38.48
N ASN A 5 -21.68 11.23 -39.57
CA ASN A 5 -22.14 9.86 -39.74
C ASN A 5 -21.24 8.88 -38.97
N SER A 6 -21.83 8.15 -38.02
CA SER A 6 -21.15 7.20 -37.13
C SER A 6 -21.30 5.72 -37.54
N ARG A 7 -21.81 5.42 -38.74
CA ARG A 7 -22.18 4.05 -39.17
C ARG A 7 -21.60 3.61 -40.52
N ILE A 8 -21.30 4.55 -41.42
CA ILE A 8 -20.73 4.24 -42.74
C ILE A 8 -19.26 3.88 -42.56
N VAL A 9 -18.93 2.60 -42.72
CA VAL A 9 -17.56 2.06 -42.65
C VAL A 9 -16.91 1.96 -44.02
N ARG A 10 -17.70 1.71 -45.07
CA ARG A 10 -17.26 1.64 -46.47
C ARG A 10 -18.05 2.63 -47.31
N LEU A 11 -17.35 3.40 -48.13
CA LEU A 11 -17.94 4.37 -49.05
C LEU A 11 -17.29 4.21 -50.42
N SER A 12 -18.08 3.86 -51.44
CA SER A 12 -17.64 3.90 -52.84
C SER A 12 -18.30 5.07 -53.56
N LEU A 13 -17.49 5.81 -54.29
CA LEU A 13 -17.85 6.94 -55.13
C LEU A 13 -17.15 6.84 -56.49
N GLU A 14 -16.80 5.63 -56.93
CA GLU A 14 -16.14 5.42 -58.22
C GLU A 14 -16.98 5.95 -59.40
N TRP A 15 -16.34 6.45 -60.47
CA TRP A 15 -16.99 6.94 -61.69
C TRP A 15 -17.95 8.15 -61.53
N ASN A 16 -17.73 9.02 -60.53
CA ASN A 16 -18.60 10.19 -60.27
C ASN A 16 -18.00 11.55 -60.74
N ASN A 17 -16.87 11.56 -61.46
CA ASN A 17 -16.20 12.78 -61.98
C ASN A 17 -16.00 13.90 -60.93
N LEU A 18 -15.80 13.54 -59.66
CA LEU A 18 -15.71 14.49 -58.53
C LEU A 18 -14.62 15.57 -58.71
N GLY A 19 -13.59 15.31 -59.52
CA GLY A 19 -12.51 16.25 -59.83
C GLY A 19 -12.94 17.47 -60.65
N LEU A 20 -14.10 17.44 -61.33
CA LEU A 20 -14.64 18.60 -62.06
C LEU A 20 -15.17 19.70 -61.13
N HIS A 21 -15.38 19.39 -59.85
CA HIS A 21 -15.91 20.33 -58.85
C HIS A 21 -15.00 20.40 -57.61
N PRO A 22 -13.80 21.00 -57.72
CA PRO A 22 -12.78 21.00 -56.66
C PRO A 22 -13.28 21.58 -55.32
N GLU A 23 -14.15 22.60 -55.34
CA GLU A 23 -14.74 23.17 -54.12
C GLU A 23 -15.65 22.18 -53.36
N SER A 24 -16.44 21.41 -54.12
CA SER A 24 -17.32 20.38 -53.56
C SER A 24 -16.51 19.19 -53.03
N PHE A 25 -15.46 18.80 -53.76
CA PHE A 25 -14.55 17.76 -53.31
C PHE A 25 -13.71 18.17 -52.09
N GLY A 26 -13.29 19.44 -52.02
CA GLY A 26 -12.65 20.03 -50.84
C GLY A 26 -13.58 20.03 -49.62
N SER A 27 -14.85 20.35 -49.80
CA SER A 27 -15.88 20.27 -48.75
C SER A 27 -16.12 18.83 -48.27
N PHE A 28 -16.10 17.85 -49.19
CA PHE A 28 -16.15 16.42 -48.89
C PHE A 28 -14.91 15.98 -48.07
N CYS A 29 -13.71 16.39 -48.47
CA CYS A 29 -12.48 16.15 -47.71
C CYS A 29 -12.54 16.77 -46.31
N GLY A 30 -13.03 18.00 -46.17
CA GLY A 30 -13.24 18.65 -44.87
C GLY A 30 -14.25 17.93 -43.97
N ALA A 31 -15.21 17.21 -44.55
CA ALA A 31 -16.11 16.32 -43.82
C ALA A 31 -15.42 15.00 -43.40
N LEU A 32 -14.59 14.42 -44.27
CA LEU A 32 -13.81 13.21 -43.98
C LEU A 32 -12.77 13.43 -42.86
N VAL A 33 -12.10 14.58 -42.81
CA VAL A 33 -11.16 14.93 -41.72
C VAL A 33 -11.77 14.74 -40.33
N LYS A 34 -13.08 14.97 -40.19
CA LYS A 34 -13.81 14.88 -38.91
C LYS A 34 -14.59 13.58 -38.74
N ASN A 35 -14.62 12.70 -39.75
CA ASN A 35 -15.32 11.43 -39.67
C ASN A 35 -14.41 10.34 -39.09
N SER A 36 -14.83 9.69 -38.01
CA SER A 36 -14.07 8.64 -37.32
C SER A 36 -14.49 7.20 -37.67
N CYS A 37 -15.39 7.00 -38.64
CA CYS A 37 -16.04 5.72 -38.91
C CYS A 37 -15.75 5.14 -40.29
N VAL A 38 -15.54 5.97 -41.32
CA VAL A 38 -15.17 5.52 -42.67
C VAL A 38 -13.76 4.95 -42.63
N GLN A 39 -13.64 3.65 -42.92
CA GLN A 39 -12.38 2.91 -42.97
C GLN A 39 -11.94 2.58 -44.40
N TYR A 40 -12.89 2.46 -45.34
CA TYR A 40 -12.63 2.13 -46.74
C TYR A 40 -13.28 3.18 -47.62
N LEU A 41 -12.47 3.83 -48.46
CA LEU A 41 -12.91 4.87 -49.40
C LEU A 41 -12.44 4.52 -50.81
N ASP A 42 -13.39 4.40 -51.74
CA ASP A 42 -13.12 4.16 -53.15
C ASP A 42 -13.50 5.39 -53.98
N LEU A 43 -12.50 5.95 -54.66
CA LEU A 43 -12.55 7.16 -55.47
C LEU A 43 -12.02 6.92 -56.89
N ARG A 44 -12.06 5.69 -57.39
CA ARG A 44 -11.60 5.33 -58.75
C ARG A 44 -12.32 6.10 -59.86
N SER A 45 -11.63 6.40 -60.96
CA SER A 45 -12.22 7.04 -62.16
C SER A 45 -13.01 8.34 -61.87
N ASN A 46 -12.46 9.24 -61.05
CA ASN A 46 -13.11 10.51 -60.65
C ASN A 46 -12.49 11.77 -61.25
N GLN A 47 -11.51 11.65 -62.16
CA GLN A 47 -10.78 12.76 -62.76
C GLN A 47 -10.10 13.69 -61.72
N LEU A 48 -9.70 13.14 -60.57
CA LEU A 48 -9.09 13.91 -59.48
C LEU A 48 -7.72 14.46 -59.90
N GLY A 49 -7.58 15.78 -59.94
CA GLY A 49 -6.34 16.51 -60.25
C GLY A 49 -5.47 16.83 -59.03
N GLY A 50 -4.43 17.65 -59.24
CA GLY A 50 -3.47 18.04 -58.19
C GLY A 50 -4.10 18.77 -56.99
N GLU A 51 -5.12 19.59 -57.20
CA GLU A 51 -5.85 20.27 -56.10
C GLU A 51 -6.58 19.27 -55.21
N ALA A 52 -7.24 18.27 -55.82
CA ALA A 52 -7.88 17.16 -55.10
C ALA A 52 -6.85 16.31 -54.34
N ALA A 53 -5.63 16.13 -54.88
CA ALA A 53 -4.54 15.47 -54.19
C ALA A 53 -4.12 16.22 -52.91
N SER A 54 -4.09 17.56 -52.95
CA SER A 54 -3.81 18.41 -51.78
C SER A 54 -4.90 18.29 -50.71
N ALA A 55 -6.18 18.32 -51.11
CA ALA A 55 -7.29 18.11 -50.20
C ALA A 55 -7.24 16.72 -49.53
N LEU A 56 -6.93 15.67 -50.29
CA LEU A 56 -6.75 14.31 -49.77
C LEU A 56 -5.53 14.18 -48.85
N ALA A 57 -4.42 14.88 -49.13
CA ALA A 57 -3.26 14.88 -48.24
C ALA A 57 -3.59 15.46 -46.85
N GLN A 58 -4.45 16.48 -46.78
CA GLN A 58 -4.96 17.01 -45.51
C GLN A 58 -5.88 16.02 -44.78
N VAL A 59 -6.68 15.22 -45.53
CA VAL A 59 -7.44 14.10 -44.95
C VAL A 59 -6.49 13.09 -44.33
N LEU A 60 -5.49 12.61 -45.08
CA LEU A 60 -4.54 11.61 -44.60
C LEU A 60 -3.74 12.11 -43.39
N MET A 61 -3.34 13.38 -43.35
CA MET A 61 -2.59 13.94 -42.22
C MET A 61 -3.39 13.98 -40.90
N ARG A 62 -4.73 14.04 -40.95
CA ARG A 62 -5.59 14.28 -39.76
C ARG A 62 -6.59 13.18 -39.45
N ASN A 63 -6.95 12.35 -40.43
CA ASN A 63 -7.91 11.27 -40.26
C ASN A 63 -7.18 10.01 -39.78
N CYS A 64 -7.64 9.46 -38.65
CA CYS A 64 -7.09 8.25 -38.02
C CYS A 64 -8.05 7.04 -38.12
N SER A 65 -9.11 7.11 -38.93
CA SER A 65 -10.07 6.01 -39.13
C SER A 65 -9.89 5.31 -40.48
N LEU A 66 -9.37 6.00 -41.49
CA LEU A 66 -9.19 5.47 -42.83
C LEU A 66 -8.05 4.43 -42.85
N LEU A 67 -8.39 3.22 -43.28
CA LEU A 67 -7.48 2.07 -43.42
C LEU A 67 -7.14 1.80 -44.88
N SER A 68 -8.08 2.06 -45.79
CA SER A 68 -7.96 1.75 -47.22
C SER A 68 -8.51 2.89 -48.08
N LEU A 69 -7.70 3.32 -49.06
CA LEU A 69 -8.04 4.36 -50.02
C LEU A 69 -7.71 3.89 -51.45
N ASP A 70 -8.69 3.90 -52.34
CA ASP A 70 -8.48 3.59 -53.76
C ASP A 70 -8.64 4.84 -54.63
N LEU A 71 -7.58 5.20 -55.36
CA LEU A 71 -7.51 6.36 -56.24
C LEU A 71 -7.16 5.96 -57.69
N ARG A 72 -7.29 4.69 -58.07
CA ARG A 72 -6.91 4.24 -59.43
C ARG A 72 -7.63 5.01 -60.54
N TRP A 73 -6.95 5.21 -61.65
CA TRP A 73 -7.50 5.88 -62.85
C TRP A 73 -7.98 7.33 -62.58
N ASN A 74 -7.16 8.12 -61.90
CA ASN A 74 -7.35 9.57 -61.74
C ASN A 74 -6.16 10.33 -62.37
N THR A 75 -6.11 11.65 -62.23
CA THR A 75 -5.17 12.54 -62.94
C THR A 75 -4.33 13.38 -61.97
N LEU A 76 -3.90 12.78 -60.86
CA LEU A 76 -3.20 13.46 -59.76
C LEU A 76 -1.83 14.02 -60.17
N GLY A 77 -1.13 13.32 -61.07
CA GLY A 77 0.19 13.68 -61.58
C GLY A 77 1.31 13.60 -60.53
N VAL A 78 2.55 13.84 -60.98
CA VAL A 78 3.76 13.77 -60.14
C VAL A 78 3.69 14.72 -58.93
N ALA A 79 3.14 15.93 -59.13
CA ALA A 79 2.97 16.90 -58.05
C ALA A 79 1.97 16.39 -56.98
N GLY A 80 0.78 15.93 -57.39
CA GLY A 80 -0.20 15.37 -56.46
C GLY A 80 0.31 14.13 -55.73
N GLY A 81 1.11 13.28 -56.40
CA GLY A 81 1.80 12.15 -55.77
C GLY A 81 2.75 12.57 -54.65
N LYS A 82 3.53 13.65 -54.83
CA LYS A 82 4.39 14.21 -53.76
C LYS A 82 3.55 14.73 -52.58
N THR A 83 2.48 15.47 -52.84
CA THR A 83 1.61 16.02 -51.79
C THR A 83 0.92 14.90 -50.98
N LEU A 84 0.46 13.83 -51.63
CA LEU A 84 -0.07 12.65 -50.94
C LEU A 84 0.99 11.96 -50.07
N LEU A 85 2.22 11.82 -50.57
CA LEU A 85 3.34 11.29 -49.78
C LEU A 85 3.64 12.15 -48.53
N GLU A 86 3.57 13.47 -48.64
CA GLU A 86 3.72 14.37 -47.48
C GLU A 86 2.60 14.21 -46.45
N GLY A 87 1.34 14.08 -46.89
CA GLY A 87 0.21 13.77 -46.01
C GLY A 87 0.35 12.42 -45.30
N LEU A 88 0.92 11.41 -46.00
CA LEU A 88 1.16 10.08 -45.46
C LEU A 88 2.28 10.00 -44.41
N ARG A 89 3.27 10.90 -44.44
CA ARG A 89 4.40 10.87 -43.47
C ARG A 89 3.95 10.89 -42.01
N ASN A 90 2.82 11.53 -41.72
CA ASN A 90 2.25 11.63 -40.38
C ASN A 90 1.12 10.63 -40.14
N ASN A 91 0.60 9.96 -41.17
CA ASN A 91 -0.49 9.00 -41.05
C ASN A 91 0.04 7.61 -40.66
N ARG A 92 -0.51 7.03 -39.60
CA ARG A 92 -0.14 5.68 -39.11
C ARG A 92 -1.21 4.61 -39.34
N THR A 93 -2.37 4.97 -39.89
CA THR A 93 -3.59 4.14 -39.91
C THR A 93 -3.90 3.57 -41.29
N LEU A 94 -3.50 4.27 -42.35
CA LEU A 94 -3.70 3.80 -43.72
C LEU A 94 -2.75 2.63 -44.00
N THR A 95 -3.33 1.48 -44.33
CA THR A 95 -2.66 0.21 -44.63
C THR A 95 -2.84 -0.23 -46.08
N LEU A 96 -3.67 0.47 -46.86
CA LEU A 96 -3.80 0.22 -48.30
C LEU A 96 -4.05 1.53 -49.06
N LEU A 97 -3.24 1.79 -50.08
CA LEU A 97 -3.40 2.92 -50.99
C LEU A 97 -3.12 2.49 -52.43
N ASN A 98 -4.14 2.54 -53.30
CA ASN A 98 -3.98 2.19 -54.72
C ASN A 98 -3.89 3.45 -55.59
N LEU A 99 -2.76 3.62 -56.28
CA LEU A 99 -2.47 4.80 -57.14
C LEU A 99 -2.28 4.46 -58.63
N ILE A 100 -2.57 3.23 -59.07
CA ILE A 100 -2.36 2.77 -60.45
C ILE A 100 -3.10 3.69 -61.45
N GLY A 101 -2.41 4.13 -62.51
CA GLY A 101 -3.00 4.96 -63.56
C GLY A 101 -3.21 6.43 -63.18
N ASN A 102 -2.29 7.02 -62.40
CA ASN A 102 -2.33 8.44 -61.98
C ASN A 102 -1.21 9.35 -62.53
N SER A 103 -0.38 8.84 -63.45
CA SER A 103 0.81 9.53 -63.97
C SER A 103 1.78 10.01 -62.86
N ILE A 104 2.00 9.13 -61.87
CA ILE A 104 2.95 9.33 -60.75
C ILE A 104 4.21 8.49 -61.03
N THR A 105 5.39 9.05 -60.76
CA THR A 105 6.68 8.36 -60.93
C THR A 105 6.85 7.17 -59.96
N ASN A 106 7.46 6.09 -60.43
CA ASN A 106 7.71 4.86 -59.64
C ASN A 106 8.46 5.12 -58.32
N ASP A 107 9.35 6.12 -58.26
CA ASP A 107 10.10 6.48 -57.05
C ASP A 107 9.16 6.99 -55.92
N ILE A 108 8.11 7.73 -56.29
CA ILE A 108 7.10 8.21 -55.35
C ILE A 108 6.23 7.05 -54.88
N ILE A 109 5.82 6.18 -55.82
CA ILE A 109 5.00 4.98 -55.53
C ILE A 109 5.74 4.06 -54.56
N SER A 110 7.01 3.70 -54.85
CA SER A 110 7.82 2.85 -53.96
C SER A 110 8.06 3.46 -52.58
N THR A 111 8.19 4.80 -52.50
CA THR A 111 8.29 5.49 -51.21
C THR A 111 6.96 5.44 -50.43
N ILE A 112 5.83 5.59 -51.11
CA ILE A 112 4.48 5.43 -50.54
C ILE A 112 4.28 3.99 -50.04
N ASP A 113 4.58 2.99 -50.86
CA ASP A 113 4.45 1.57 -50.52
C ASP A 113 5.29 1.18 -49.30
N ASN A 114 6.47 1.78 -49.12
CA ASN A 114 7.30 1.62 -47.94
C ASN A 114 6.62 2.19 -46.67
N GLN A 115 6.01 3.38 -46.73
CA GLN A 115 5.26 3.94 -45.60
C GLN A 115 4.01 3.10 -45.27
N ILE A 116 3.27 2.67 -46.29
CA ILE A 116 2.10 1.77 -46.13
C ILE A 116 2.53 0.44 -45.49
N SER A 117 3.69 -0.11 -45.88
CA SER A 117 4.25 -1.35 -45.31
C SER A 117 4.67 -1.17 -43.85
N LYS A 118 5.21 0.00 -43.47
CA LYS A 118 5.47 0.35 -42.05
C LYS A 118 4.18 0.41 -41.25
N ASN A 119 3.12 1.04 -41.77
CA ASN A 119 1.83 1.11 -41.09
C ASN A 119 1.19 -0.28 -40.89
N LYS A 120 1.28 -1.16 -41.89
CA LYS A 120 0.90 -2.58 -41.76
C LYS A 120 1.67 -3.26 -40.62
N LEU A 121 2.99 -3.10 -40.57
CA LEU A 121 3.83 -3.70 -39.53
C LEU A 121 3.52 -3.14 -38.13
N LEU A 122 3.27 -1.83 -38.01
CA LEU A 122 2.84 -1.21 -36.75
C LEU A 122 1.52 -1.79 -36.26
N SER A 123 0.50 -1.87 -37.13
CA SER A 123 -0.80 -2.45 -36.79
C SER A 123 -0.72 -3.92 -36.36
N LEU A 124 0.17 -4.71 -37.00
CA LEU A 124 0.44 -6.09 -36.58
C LEU A 124 1.10 -6.16 -35.20
N LYS A 125 2.12 -5.33 -34.94
CA LYS A 125 2.78 -5.25 -33.63
C LYS A 125 1.83 -4.78 -32.53
N GLU A 126 0.99 -3.78 -32.79
CA GLU A 126 -0.03 -3.32 -31.84
C GLU A 126 -1.00 -4.45 -31.48
N ARG A 127 -1.47 -5.22 -32.47
CA ARG A 127 -2.31 -6.39 -32.23
C ARG A 127 -1.58 -7.48 -31.42
N GLU A 128 -0.30 -7.71 -31.69
CA GLU A 128 0.52 -8.66 -30.93
C GLU A 128 0.72 -8.22 -29.47
N TYR A 129 1.08 -6.95 -29.23
CA TYR A 129 1.20 -6.38 -27.88
C TYR A 129 -0.14 -6.43 -27.12
N ILE A 130 -1.26 -6.14 -27.77
CA ILE A 130 -2.59 -6.29 -27.18
C ILE A 130 -2.83 -7.76 -26.79
N GLY A 131 -2.55 -8.72 -27.69
CA GLY A 131 -2.71 -10.15 -27.44
C GLY A 131 -1.84 -10.69 -26.29
N GLN A 132 -0.58 -10.27 -26.23
CA GLN A 132 0.33 -10.58 -25.12
C GLN A 132 -0.19 -9.97 -23.80
N THR A 133 -0.68 -8.73 -23.84
CA THR A 133 -1.24 -8.04 -22.67
C THR A 133 -2.52 -8.72 -22.17
N THR A 134 -3.41 -9.17 -23.05
CA THR A 134 -4.62 -9.92 -22.66
C THR A 134 -4.26 -11.28 -22.06
N LEU A 135 -3.31 -12.01 -22.67
CA LEU A 135 -2.87 -13.31 -22.15
C LEU A 135 -2.24 -13.17 -20.75
N LEU A 136 -1.40 -12.16 -20.54
CA LEU A 136 -0.77 -11.91 -19.24
C LEU A 136 -1.79 -11.51 -18.16
N LYS A 137 -2.82 -10.73 -18.52
CA LYS A 137 -3.95 -10.43 -17.63
C LYS A 137 -4.72 -11.69 -17.23
N GLU A 138 -5.10 -12.53 -18.20
CA GLU A 138 -5.76 -13.80 -17.91
C GLU A 138 -4.91 -14.73 -17.03
N GLN A 139 -3.59 -14.74 -17.21
CA GLN A 139 -2.67 -15.51 -16.36
C GLN A 139 -2.62 -14.98 -14.93
N LEU A 140 -2.56 -13.65 -14.76
CA LEU A 140 -2.60 -12.99 -13.46
C LEU A 140 -3.93 -13.26 -12.74
N GLU A 141 -5.07 -13.07 -13.41
CA GLU A 141 -6.40 -13.36 -12.85
C GLU A 141 -6.55 -14.82 -12.41
N ARG A 142 -6.03 -15.78 -13.18
CA ARG A 142 -5.99 -17.21 -12.79
C ARG A 142 -5.11 -17.44 -11.55
N GLN A 143 -3.96 -16.77 -11.47
CA GLN A 143 -3.05 -16.90 -10.32
C GLN A 143 -3.63 -16.26 -9.05
N GLU A 144 -4.30 -15.11 -9.17
CA GLU A 144 -5.01 -14.44 -8.08
C GLU A 144 -6.18 -15.30 -7.57
N GLN A 145 -7.00 -15.85 -8.48
CA GLN A 145 -8.07 -16.79 -8.12
C GLN A 145 -7.54 -18.03 -7.40
N HIS A 146 -6.45 -18.63 -7.90
CA HIS A 146 -5.81 -19.78 -7.25
C HIS A 146 -5.29 -19.43 -5.84
N SER A 147 -4.62 -18.28 -5.70
CA SER A 147 -4.09 -17.81 -4.42
C SER A 147 -5.21 -17.50 -3.42
N SER A 148 -6.29 -16.88 -3.87
CA SER A 148 -7.50 -16.62 -3.07
C SER A 148 -8.17 -17.92 -2.61
N GLN A 149 -8.26 -18.94 -3.47
CA GLN A 149 -8.75 -20.26 -3.09
C GLN A 149 -7.85 -20.96 -2.06
N GLN A 150 -6.52 -20.85 -2.18
CA GLN A 150 -5.58 -21.39 -1.19
C GLN A 150 -5.70 -20.69 0.17
N VAL A 151 -5.80 -19.36 0.19
CA VAL A 151 -6.03 -18.59 1.43
C VAL A 151 -7.33 -19.04 2.09
N LYS A 152 -8.42 -19.14 1.32
CA LYS A 152 -9.71 -19.59 1.86
C LYS A 152 -9.66 -21.02 2.43
N GLN A 153 -8.96 -21.94 1.76
CA GLN A 153 -8.75 -23.30 2.28
C GLN A 153 -7.94 -23.29 3.59
N LEU A 154 -6.94 -22.40 3.71
CA LEU A 154 -6.17 -22.25 4.95
C LEU A 154 -7.03 -21.62 6.08
N GLU A 155 -7.87 -20.63 5.77
CA GLU A 155 -8.84 -20.05 6.71
C GLU A 155 -9.84 -21.11 7.22
N ASP A 156 -10.44 -21.89 6.31
CA ASP A 156 -11.35 -22.98 6.65
C ASP A 156 -10.67 -24.06 7.53
N ASN A 157 -9.41 -24.40 7.23
CA ASN A 157 -8.61 -25.35 8.01
C ASN A 157 -8.24 -24.80 9.40
N LEU A 158 -7.90 -23.51 9.50
CA LEU A 158 -7.62 -22.85 10.79
C LEU A 158 -8.89 -22.80 11.65
N ALA A 159 -10.03 -22.38 11.08
CA ALA A 159 -11.30 -22.36 11.80
C ALA A 159 -11.74 -23.76 12.30
N GLN A 160 -11.49 -24.82 11.53
CA GLN A 160 -11.69 -26.20 11.98
C GLN A 160 -10.74 -26.58 13.12
N ARG A 161 -9.47 -26.20 13.02
CA ARG A 161 -8.45 -26.48 14.04
C ARG A 161 -8.74 -25.74 15.36
N ASP A 162 -9.15 -24.48 15.30
CA ASP A 162 -9.55 -23.69 16.47
C ASP A 162 -10.80 -24.29 17.14
N LYS A 163 -11.78 -24.74 16.36
CA LYS A 163 -12.96 -25.44 16.89
C LYS A 163 -12.58 -26.77 17.59
N ALA A 164 -11.66 -27.53 17.02
CA ALA A 164 -11.15 -28.77 17.64
C ALA A 164 -10.33 -28.49 18.91
N LEU A 165 -9.49 -27.45 18.88
CA LEU A 165 -8.69 -27.02 20.03
C LEU A 165 -9.60 -26.57 21.18
N ASN A 166 -10.59 -25.70 20.91
CA ASN A 166 -11.56 -25.27 21.92
C ASN A 166 -12.35 -26.43 22.54
N LYS A 167 -12.72 -27.45 21.75
CA LYS A 167 -13.34 -28.67 22.29
C LYS A 167 -12.40 -29.44 23.22
N THR A 168 -11.12 -29.55 22.86
CA THR A 168 -10.09 -30.21 23.68
C THR A 168 -9.83 -29.42 24.97
N ILE A 169 -9.84 -28.09 24.91
CA ILE A 169 -9.72 -27.20 26.08
C ILE A 169 -10.92 -27.43 27.01
N GLN A 170 -12.15 -27.38 26.50
CA GLN A 170 -13.37 -27.63 27.30
C GLN A 170 -13.37 -29.03 27.96
N GLU A 171 -12.93 -30.07 27.23
CA GLU A 171 -12.77 -31.43 27.77
C GLU A 171 -11.70 -31.48 28.88
N GLY A 172 -10.59 -30.75 28.72
CA GLY A 172 -9.55 -30.61 29.72
C GLY A 172 -9.96 -29.82 30.96
N GLU A 173 -10.68 -28.71 30.78
CA GLU A 173 -11.27 -27.90 31.86
C GLU A 173 -12.26 -28.73 32.68
N PHE A 174 -13.14 -29.48 32.03
CA PHE A 174 -14.09 -30.37 32.69
C PHE A 174 -13.39 -31.47 33.51
N GLN A 175 -12.37 -32.13 32.95
CA GLN A 175 -11.59 -33.12 33.72
C GLN A 175 -10.81 -32.48 34.87
N THR A 176 -10.25 -31.29 34.66
CA THR A 176 -9.54 -30.55 35.72
C THR A 176 -10.48 -30.21 36.87
N GLY A 177 -11.67 -29.68 36.58
CA GLY A 177 -12.71 -29.41 37.58
C GLY A 177 -13.10 -30.66 38.38
N LYS A 178 -13.36 -31.79 37.70
CA LYS A 178 -13.66 -33.07 38.36
C LYS A 178 -12.52 -33.54 39.29
N LEU A 179 -11.27 -33.44 38.84
CA LEU A 179 -10.11 -33.77 39.68
C LEU A 179 -9.97 -32.80 40.86
N GLN A 180 -10.39 -31.55 40.71
CA GLN A 180 -10.40 -30.54 41.77
C GLN A 180 -11.48 -30.82 42.83
N GLU A 181 -12.66 -31.30 42.43
CA GLU A 181 -13.72 -31.81 43.32
C GLU A 181 -13.28 -33.09 44.05
N GLU A 182 -12.67 -34.05 43.34
CA GLU A 182 -12.14 -35.27 43.97
C GLU A 182 -11.03 -34.94 44.97
N LEU A 183 -10.15 -33.98 44.65
CA LEU A 183 -9.10 -33.50 45.54
C LEU A 183 -9.65 -32.76 46.76
N SER A 184 -10.68 -31.92 46.60
CA SER A 184 -11.30 -31.20 47.71
C SER A 184 -12.04 -32.15 48.66
N SER A 185 -12.75 -33.15 48.11
CA SER A 185 -13.35 -34.24 48.88
C SER A 185 -12.29 -35.04 49.65
N LYS A 186 -11.17 -35.40 49.02
CA LYS A 186 -10.08 -36.11 49.70
C LYS A 186 -9.35 -35.26 50.74
N SER A 187 -9.26 -33.95 50.54
CA SER A 187 -8.77 -33.00 51.55
C SER A 187 -9.69 -32.96 52.77
N LEU A 188 -11.01 -32.90 52.57
CA LEU A 188 -12.01 -32.98 53.64
C LEU A 188 -11.93 -34.31 54.41
N GLU A 189 -11.83 -35.45 53.72
CA GLU A 189 -11.61 -36.75 54.35
C GLU A 189 -10.32 -36.78 55.19
N LEU A 190 -9.21 -36.23 54.69
CA LEU A 190 -7.93 -36.15 55.41
C LEU A 190 -8.02 -35.27 56.66
N VAL A 191 -8.71 -34.13 56.60
CA VAL A 191 -8.96 -33.27 57.76
C VAL A 191 -9.80 -34.02 58.81
N ALA A 192 -10.84 -34.74 58.40
CA ALA A 192 -11.66 -35.55 59.31
C ALA A 192 -10.90 -36.74 59.91
N LEU A 193 -10.00 -37.39 59.16
CA LEU A 193 -9.12 -38.43 59.70
C LEU A 193 -8.13 -37.85 60.71
N ARG A 194 -7.58 -36.66 60.44
CA ARG A 194 -6.62 -35.99 61.31
C ARG A 194 -7.23 -35.60 62.65
N THR A 195 -8.41 -34.97 62.66
CA THR A 195 -9.10 -34.64 63.92
C THR A 195 -9.47 -35.89 64.72
N LYS A 196 -9.87 -36.98 64.04
CA LYS A 196 -10.11 -38.28 64.68
C LYS A 196 -8.84 -38.88 65.28
N TYR A 197 -7.69 -38.78 64.60
CA TYR A 197 -6.40 -39.21 65.13
C TYR A 197 -5.96 -38.40 66.35
N GLU A 198 -6.12 -37.06 66.30
CA GLU A 198 -5.82 -36.16 67.41
C GLU A 198 -6.70 -36.49 68.64
N LEU A 199 -8.01 -36.73 68.45
CA LEU A 199 -8.92 -37.19 69.51
C LEU A 199 -8.52 -38.53 70.13
N ILE A 200 -8.14 -39.52 69.31
CA ILE A 200 -7.68 -40.84 69.78
C ILE A 200 -6.37 -40.68 70.58
N THR A 201 -5.47 -39.81 70.13
CA THR A 201 -4.18 -39.54 70.80
C THR A 201 -4.41 -38.92 72.19
N SER A 202 -5.30 -37.94 72.30
CA SER A 202 -5.69 -37.35 73.59
C SER A 202 -6.38 -38.37 74.51
N ALA A 203 -7.26 -39.22 73.98
CA ALA A 203 -7.91 -40.28 74.75
C ALA A 203 -6.93 -41.38 75.20
N LEU A 204 -5.91 -41.69 74.40
CA LEU A 204 -4.82 -42.59 74.79
C LEU A 204 -4.01 -42.01 75.94
N HIS A 205 -3.64 -40.73 75.86
CA HIS A 205 -2.88 -40.05 76.91
C HIS A 205 -3.64 -40.04 78.24
N LEU A 206 -4.92 -39.67 78.22
CA LEU A 206 -5.78 -39.67 79.41
C LEU A 206 -5.99 -41.09 79.99
N ASN A 207 -5.98 -42.13 79.14
CA ASN A 207 -5.98 -43.51 79.64
C ASN A 207 -4.61 -43.95 80.19
N GLN A 208 -3.48 -43.47 79.65
CA GLN A 208 -2.15 -43.70 80.22
C GLN A 208 -2.02 -43.07 81.62
N GLU A 209 -2.50 -41.83 81.81
CA GLU A 209 -2.59 -41.20 83.13
C GLU A 209 -3.43 -42.04 84.10
N ARG A 210 -4.62 -42.50 83.66
CA ARG A 210 -5.48 -43.37 84.48
C ARG A 210 -4.81 -44.71 84.83
N VAL A 211 -4.04 -45.30 83.93
CA VAL A 211 -3.26 -46.52 84.21
C VAL A 211 -2.20 -46.22 85.26
N SER A 212 -1.44 -45.14 85.13
CA SER A 212 -0.43 -44.73 86.12
C SER A 212 -1.04 -44.54 87.53
N VAL A 213 -2.20 -43.89 87.63
CA VAL A 213 -2.92 -43.72 88.92
C VAL A 213 -3.42 -45.05 89.48
N LEU A 214 -3.87 -45.98 88.62
CA LEU A 214 -4.28 -47.32 89.04
C LEU A 214 -3.10 -48.20 89.46
N GLU A 215 -1.93 -48.06 88.82
CA GLU A 215 -0.68 -48.73 89.19
C GLU A 215 -0.18 -48.25 90.55
N GLU A 216 -0.13 -46.93 90.78
CA GLU A 216 0.17 -46.33 92.09
C GLU A 216 -0.81 -46.83 93.16
N ARG A 217 -2.12 -46.84 92.87
CA ARG A 217 -3.13 -47.35 93.80
C ARG A 217 -2.94 -48.84 94.10
N ASN A 218 -2.60 -49.66 93.11
CA ASN A 218 -2.35 -51.09 93.27
C ASN A 218 -1.10 -51.33 94.13
N CYS A 219 -0.06 -50.51 93.99
CA CYS A 219 1.11 -50.53 94.88
C CYS A 219 0.70 -50.29 96.35
N THR A 220 -0.07 -49.22 96.62
CA THR A 220 -0.55 -48.95 98.00
C THR A 220 -1.40 -50.10 98.56
N LEU A 221 -2.27 -50.71 97.73
CA LEU A 221 -3.10 -51.84 98.16
C LEU A 221 -2.28 -53.13 98.41
N GLN A 222 -1.17 -53.33 97.71
CA GLN A 222 -0.24 -54.44 97.97
C GLN A 222 0.53 -54.24 99.28
N GLU A 223 0.93 -53.00 99.59
CA GLU A 223 1.54 -52.64 100.89
C GLU A 223 0.54 -52.82 102.04
N ASP A 224 -0.68 -52.31 101.89
CA ASP A 224 -1.78 -52.51 102.84
C ASP A 224 -2.04 -54.01 103.09
N LEU A 225 -2.18 -54.80 102.02
CA LEU A 225 -2.41 -56.25 102.11
C LEU A 225 -1.26 -56.97 102.82
N LYS A 226 0.00 -56.60 102.53
CA LYS A 226 1.17 -57.17 103.18
C LYS A 226 1.18 -56.87 104.67
N SER A 227 0.91 -55.63 105.07
CA SER A 227 0.82 -55.25 106.50
C SER A 227 -0.30 -55.99 107.23
N SER A 228 -1.43 -56.22 106.56
CA SER A 228 -2.56 -57.00 107.08
C SER A 228 -2.20 -58.48 107.24
N GLN A 229 -1.48 -59.08 106.29
CA GLN A 229 -0.97 -60.45 106.39
C GLN A 229 0.04 -60.58 107.54
N GLU A 230 0.97 -59.64 107.69
CA GLU A 230 1.93 -59.61 108.80
C GLU A 230 1.19 -59.56 110.15
N SER A 231 0.19 -58.68 110.30
CA SER A 231 -0.67 -58.62 111.50
C SER A 231 -1.39 -59.94 111.78
N ALA A 232 -2.01 -60.55 110.76
CA ALA A 232 -2.73 -61.82 110.91
C ALA A 232 -1.80 -62.99 111.28
N THR A 233 -0.55 -63.00 110.79
CA THR A 233 0.44 -64.02 111.20
C THR A 233 0.86 -63.87 112.67
N LEU A 234 0.99 -62.63 113.16
CA LEU A 234 1.29 -62.33 114.56
C LEU A 234 0.13 -62.72 115.49
N GLU A 235 -1.11 -62.51 115.07
CA GLU A 235 -2.29 -62.94 115.84
C GLU A 235 -2.42 -64.47 115.87
N LYS A 236 -2.15 -65.14 114.75
CA LYS A 236 -2.10 -66.61 114.67
C LYS A 236 -0.99 -67.22 115.54
N SER A 237 0.15 -66.55 115.72
CA SER A 237 1.21 -67.05 116.63
C SER A 237 0.77 -66.98 118.10
N LYS A 238 0.17 -65.87 118.53
CA LYS A 238 -0.40 -65.71 119.89
C LYS A 238 -1.46 -66.76 120.21
N LEU A 239 -2.36 -67.02 119.26
CA LEU A 239 -3.39 -68.06 119.41
C LEU A 239 -2.79 -69.47 119.52
N LYS A 240 -1.66 -69.74 118.86
CA LYS A 240 -0.96 -71.03 118.96
C LYS A 240 -0.32 -71.23 120.33
N GLU A 241 0.35 -70.21 120.88
CA GLU A 241 0.91 -70.25 122.24
C GLU A 241 -0.17 -70.50 123.30
N ALA A 242 -1.33 -69.85 123.16
CA ALA A 242 -2.49 -70.10 124.03
C ALA A 242 -3.03 -71.54 123.94
N LEU A 243 -3.08 -72.12 122.72
CA LEU A 243 -3.54 -73.49 122.51
C LEU A 243 -2.59 -74.53 123.10
N ASP A 244 -1.28 -74.35 122.92
CA ASP A 244 -0.27 -75.29 123.42
C ASP A 244 -0.17 -75.21 124.97
N SER A 245 -0.44 -74.05 125.57
CA SER A 245 -0.63 -73.89 127.03
C SER A 245 -1.86 -74.66 127.55
N ALA A 246 -3.02 -74.53 126.89
CA ALA A 246 -4.24 -75.24 127.29
C ALA A 246 -4.11 -76.77 127.17
N ARG A 247 -3.35 -77.26 126.19
CA ARG A 247 -3.05 -78.69 126.03
C ARG A 247 -2.20 -79.26 127.17
N ALA A 248 -1.26 -78.48 127.71
CA ALA A 248 -0.47 -78.91 128.86
C ALA A 248 -1.36 -79.15 130.09
N GLN A 249 -2.32 -78.24 130.35
CA GLN A 249 -3.26 -78.36 131.47
C GLN A 249 -4.17 -79.59 131.36
N HIS A 250 -4.76 -79.84 130.18
CA HIS A 250 -5.60 -81.04 129.98
C HIS A 250 -4.81 -82.36 130.05
N SER A 251 -3.50 -82.35 129.78
CA SER A 251 -2.67 -83.55 129.92
C SER A 251 -2.53 -84.02 131.37
N GLU A 252 -2.60 -83.12 132.36
CA GLU A 252 -2.53 -83.47 133.78
C GLU A 252 -3.86 -84.08 134.27
N GLU A 253 -5.01 -83.54 133.85
CA GLU A 253 -6.34 -84.06 134.21
C GLU A 253 -6.59 -85.49 133.68
N VAL A 254 -6.16 -85.77 132.44
CA VAL A 254 -6.32 -87.11 131.84
C VAL A 254 -5.52 -88.18 132.60
N HIS A 255 -4.37 -87.82 133.19
CA HIS A 255 -3.57 -88.76 133.96
C HIS A 255 -4.23 -89.14 135.30
N ALA A 256 -4.90 -88.19 135.96
CA ALA A 256 -5.63 -88.44 137.21
C ALA A 256 -6.86 -89.36 137.02
N LEU A 257 -7.55 -89.25 135.87
CA LEU A 257 -8.70 -90.11 135.52
C LEU A 257 -8.30 -91.53 135.14
N HIS A 258 -7.07 -91.77 134.67
CA HIS A 258 -6.66 -93.12 134.27
C HIS A 258 -6.45 -94.07 135.47
N THR A 259 -5.96 -93.54 136.59
CA THR A 259 -5.74 -94.30 137.84
C THR A 259 -7.01 -94.84 138.50
N THR A 260 -8.15 -94.16 138.35
CA THR A 260 -9.42 -94.57 138.98
C THR A 260 -10.11 -95.71 138.23
N ILE A 261 -9.93 -95.80 136.90
CA ILE A 261 -10.52 -96.85 136.06
C ILE A 261 -9.94 -98.24 136.41
N THR A 262 -8.64 -98.34 136.68
CA THR A 262 -7.98 -99.58 137.10
C THR A 262 -8.51 -100.18 138.41
N GLN A 263 -9.17 -99.40 139.27
CA GLN A 263 -9.68 -99.89 140.57
C GLN A 263 -11.09 -100.51 140.48
N LEU A 264 -11.81 -100.32 139.37
CA LEU A 264 -13.15 -100.87 139.16
C LEU A 264 -13.18 -102.15 138.32
N GLN A 265 -12.09 -102.46 137.60
CA GLN A 265 -12.02 -103.60 136.68
C GLN A 265 -11.76 -104.96 137.36
N THR A 266 -11.24 -105.00 138.58
CA THR A 266 -11.02 -106.26 139.34
C THR A 266 -12.27 -106.81 140.02
N LYS A 267 -13.41 -106.10 140.01
CA LYS A 267 -14.61 -106.45 140.79
C LYS A 267 -15.80 -106.96 139.98
N ILE A 268 -15.63 -107.11 138.66
CA ILE A 268 -16.68 -107.54 137.72
C ILE A 268 -16.36 -108.93 137.11
N GLY A 269 -15.23 -109.54 137.45
CA GLY A 269 -14.72 -110.76 136.80
C GLY A 269 -15.22 -112.13 137.31
N GLU A 270 -15.83 -112.21 138.51
CA GLU A 270 -16.04 -113.52 139.18
C GLU A 270 -17.52 -113.94 139.36
N LEU A 271 -18.50 -113.10 139.01
CA LEU A 271 -19.92 -113.38 139.27
C LEU A 271 -20.82 -113.14 138.05
N THR A 272 -20.63 -113.91 136.96
CA THR A 272 -21.71 -114.49 136.12
C THR A 272 -21.15 -115.35 134.98
N ALA A 273 -20.81 -116.62 135.26
CA ALA A 273 -20.49 -117.61 134.21
C ALA A 273 -20.79 -119.07 134.62
N GLU A 274 -21.85 -119.30 135.40
CA GLU A 274 -22.51 -120.60 135.61
C GLU A 274 -23.88 -120.29 136.27
N SER A 275 -25.06 -120.64 135.77
CA SER A 275 -25.39 -121.29 134.51
C SER A 275 -26.84 -120.98 134.11
N GLU A 276 -27.22 -121.44 132.92
CA GLU A 276 -28.57 -121.87 132.53
C GLU A 276 -29.72 -121.71 133.55
N LYS A 277 -30.54 -120.65 133.40
CA LYS A 277 -31.96 -120.85 133.03
C LYS A 277 -32.70 -119.55 132.69
N GLN A 278 -33.49 -119.64 131.61
CA GLN A 278 -34.55 -118.70 131.19
C GLN A 278 -34.06 -117.39 130.56
N LYS A 279 -34.72 -116.85 129.52
CA LYS A 279 -35.79 -117.39 128.66
C LYS A 279 -35.86 -116.57 127.36
N GLN A 280 -36.30 -117.21 126.28
CA GLN A 280 -36.86 -116.61 125.07
C GLN A 280 -36.06 -115.44 124.43
N GLN A 281 -35.03 -115.83 123.69
CA GLN A 281 -34.40 -114.99 122.68
C GLN A 281 -35.19 -115.10 121.34
N THR A 282 -35.45 -113.94 120.71
CA THR A 282 -35.54 -113.73 119.23
C THR A 282 -36.57 -114.61 118.45
N PHE A 283 -36.81 -114.52 117.12
CA PHE A 283 -36.10 -113.99 115.94
C PHE A 283 -37.15 -113.69 114.82
N ASP A 284 -37.12 -112.68 113.94
CA ASP A 284 -36.42 -111.38 113.92
C ASP A 284 -37.05 -110.41 112.86
N LEU A 285 -36.26 -109.80 111.96
CA LEU A 285 -36.60 -108.67 111.06
C LEU A 285 -37.10 -109.00 109.64
N LYS A 286 -37.82 -107.99 109.10
CA LYS A 286 -37.80 -107.46 107.71
C LYS A 286 -38.46 -108.22 106.53
N GLU A 287 -39.51 -107.54 106.03
CA GLU A 287 -39.53 -106.94 104.68
C GLU A 287 -39.75 -107.86 103.47
N THR A 288 -40.98 -107.90 102.95
CA THR A 288 -41.29 -107.31 101.62
C THR A 288 -42.78 -107.27 101.30
N THR A 289 -43.20 -106.13 100.74
CA THR A 289 -43.98 -105.99 99.49
C THR A 289 -45.38 -106.63 99.31
N CYS A 290 -46.27 -105.79 98.79
CA CYS A 290 -47.58 -106.06 98.18
C CYS A 290 -48.73 -106.50 99.12
N SER A 291 -49.97 -106.04 98.90
CA SER A 291 -50.50 -105.25 97.77
C SER A 291 -51.53 -104.21 98.21
N LEU A 292 -51.33 -102.99 97.71
CA LEU A 292 -52.30 -102.23 96.91
C LEU A 292 -53.78 -102.64 97.04
N GLN A 293 -54.54 -101.85 97.79
CA GLN A 293 -55.81 -101.24 97.37
C GLN A 293 -56.17 -100.18 98.43
N ALA A 294 -56.07 -98.87 98.22
CA ALA A 294 -56.31 -98.10 96.99
C ALA A 294 -57.76 -98.33 96.46
N GLU A 295 -58.55 -97.35 96.03
CA GLU A 295 -58.19 -95.94 95.79
C GLU A 295 -59.41 -95.00 95.68
N ILE A 296 -60.52 -95.25 96.39
CA ILE A 296 -61.75 -94.43 96.25
C ILE A 296 -61.84 -93.34 97.34
N LYS A 297 -60.73 -92.63 97.54
CA LYS A 297 -60.71 -91.28 98.12
C LYS A 297 -59.71 -90.33 97.46
N GLY A 298 -59.18 -90.70 96.27
CA GLY A 298 -58.29 -89.85 95.46
C GLY A 298 -59.02 -88.94 94.45
N LEU A 299 -60.15 -89.37 93.90
CA LEU A 299 -60.87 -88.66 92.82
C LEU A 299 -61.72 -87.46 93.29
N LYS A 300 -61.11 -86.52 94.02
CA LYS A 300 -61.72 -85.19 94.25
C LYS A 300 -60.78 -84.02 94.57
N MET A 301 -59.45 -84.21 94.61
CA MET A 301 -58.51 -83.10 94.89
C MET A 301 -57.46 -82.84 93.80
N GLU A 302 -57.37 -83.69 92.77
CA GLU A 302 -56.38 -83.53 91.70
C GLU A 302 -56.86 -82.63 90.54
N CYS A 303 -58.18 -82.50 90.33
CA CYS A 303 -58.73 -81.65 89.27
C CYS A 303 -58.61 -80.13 89.53
N ASP A 304 -58.55 -79.69 90.79
CA ASP A 304 -58.49 -78.25 91.12
C ASP A 304 -57.05 -77.71 91.13
N ALA A 305 -56.04 -78.57 91.36
CA ALA A 305 -54.63 -78.18 91.36
C ALA A 305 -54.08 -77.94 89.94
N LEU A 306 -54.47 -78.78 88.97
CA LEU A 306 -53.98 -78.66 87.58
C LEU A 306 -54.56 -77.44 86.86
N ARG A 307 -55.86 -77.16 87.05
CA ARG A 307 -56.55 -76.02 86.39
C ARG A 307 -55.98 -74.66 86.82
N SER A 308 -55.58 -74.53 88.08
CA SER A 308 -54.92 -73.33 88.63
C SER A 308 -53.51 -73.12 88.03
N LYS A 309 -52.73 -74.19 87.91
CA LYS A 309 -51.35 -74.18 87.40
C LYS A 309 -51.27 -73.90 85.89
N GLU A 310 -52.32 -74.23 85.15
CA GLU A 310 -52.42 -74.00 83.71
C GLU A 310 -52.91 -72.57 83.38
N GLN A 311 -53.88 -72.04 84.15
CA GLN A 311 -54.33 -70.65 84.01
C GLN A 311 -53.26 -69.62 84.38
N THR A 312 -52.40 -69.92 85.37
CA THR A 312 -51.28 -69.05 85.77
C THR A 312 -50.20 -69.00 84.70
N LYS A 313 -49.77 -70.16 84.17
CA LYS A 313 -48.85 -70.23 83.02
C LYS A 313 -49.37 -69.49 81.79
N HIS A 314 -50.65 -69.65 81.45
CA HIS A 314 -51.22 -68.98 80.27
C HIS A 314 -51.27 -67.45 80.46
N LYS A 315 -51.57 -66.96 81.68
CA LYS A 315 -51.47 -65.51 82.00
C LYS A 315 -50.04 -64.96 81.91
N GLU A 316 -49.04 -65.68 82.42
CA GLU A 316 -47.63 -65.24 82.29
C GLU A 316 -47.15 -65.26 80.85
N MET A 317 -47.53 -66.28 80.06
CA MET A 317 -47.16 -66.37 78.66
C MET A 317 -47.80 -65.25 77.83
N MET A 318 -49.09 -64.97 78.01
CA MET A 318 -49.76 -63.84 77.35
C MET A 318 -49.13 -62.50 77.74
N LYS A 319 -48.82 -62.29 79.03
CA LYS A 319 -48.17 -61.06 79.51
C LYS A 319 -46.75 -60.87 78.97
N ASN A 320 -46.01 -61.97 78.74
CA ASN A 320 -44.69 -61.92 78.11
C ASN A 320 -44.78 -61.64 76.60
N VAL A 321 -45.74 -62.24 75.90
CA VAL A 321 -46.00 -61.95 74.47
C VAL A 321 -46.46 -60.52 74.27
N GLU A 322 -47.37 -60.01 75.11
CA GLU A 322 -47.79 -58.59 75.10
C GLU A 322 -46.60 -57.66 75.38
N LYS A 323 -45.72 -58.00 76.34
CA LYS A 323 -44.49 -57.23 76.57
C LYS A 323 -43.55 -57.23 75.36
N GLN A 324 -43.25 -58.38 74.77
CA GLN A 324 -42.38 -58.47 73.59
C GLN A 324 -42.98 -57.67 72.42
N HIS A 325 -44.26 -57.88 72.12
CA HIS A 325 -44.94 -57.16 71.04
C HIS A 325 -44.98 -55.64 71.29
N SER A 326 -45.21 -55.21 72.54
CA SER A 326 -45.16 -53.78 72.90
C SER A 326 -43.75 -53.19 72.74
N ALA A 327 -42.69 -53.95 73.02
CA ALA A 327 -41.31 -53.52 72.83
C ALA A 327 -40.93 -53.46 71.35
N GLU A 328 -41.30 -54.46 70.55
CA GLU A 328 -41.10 -54.49 69.09
C GLU A 328 -41.84 -53.33 68.39
N VAL A 329 -43.11 -53.10 68.73
CA VAL A 329 -43.89 -51.96 68.21
C VAL A 329 -43.30 -50.62 68.65
N HIS A 330 -42.71 -50.53 69.84
CA HIS A 330 -42.05 -49.31 70.28
C HIS A 330 -40.72 -49.08 69.54
N GLN A 331 -39.91 -50.12 69.34
CA GLN A 331 -38.67 -50.06 68.57
C GLN A 331 -38.93 -49.65 67.12
N LEU A 332 -39.88 -50.31 66.45
CA LEU A 332 -40.27 -49.96 65.07
C LEU A 332 -40.76 -48.51 64.93
N LYS A 333 -41.40 -47.94 65.97
CA LYS A 333 -41.77 -46.52 65.99
C LYS A 333 -40.58 -45.58 66.15
N MET A 334 -39.59 -45.96 66.98
CA MET A 334 -38.34 -45.20 67.13
C MET A 334 -37.52 -45.23 65.83
N ASP A 335 -37.36 -46.41 65.24
CA ASP A 335 -36.65 -46.59 63.96
C ASP A 335 -37.34 -45.79 62.83
N HIS A 336 -38.67 -45.82 62.77
CA HIS A 336 -39.45 -45.03 61.81
C HIS A 336 -39.26 -43.52 62.00
N GLN A 337 -39.34 -43.01 63.24
CA GLN A 337 -39.06 -41.59 63.52
C GLN A 337 -37.61 -41.20 63.20
N GLN A 338 -36.64 -42.07 63.44
CA GLN A 338 -35.25 -41.82 63.10
C GLN A 338 -35.05 -41.71 61.58
N VAL A 339 -35.62 -42.63 60.80
CA VAL A 339 -35.60 -42.55 59.33
C VAL A 339 -36.32 -41.29 58.83
N GLU A 340 -37.46 -40.93 59.42
CA GLU A 340 -38.19 -39.73 59.02
C GLU A 340 -37.40 -38.44 59.30
N THR A 341 -36.71 -38.36 60.45
CA THR A 341 -35.86 -37.19 60.77
C THR A 341 -34.62 -37.13 59.86
N GLU A 342 -33.97 -38.25 59.53
CA GLU A 342 -32.90 -38.28 58.52
C GLU A 342 -33.39 -37.81 57.14
N MET A 343 -34.55 -38.27 56.69
CA MET A 343 -35.10 -37.90 55.38
C MET A 343 -35.46 -36.42 55.31
N ARG A 344 -36.04 -35.86 56.39
CA ARG A 344 -36.27 -34.40 56.50
C ARG A 344 -34.95 -33.62 56.50
N GLY A 345 -33.91 -34.10 57.18
CA GLY A 345 -32.58 -33.49 57.16
C GLY A 345 -31.95 -33.48 55.76
N LYS A 346 -32.04 -34.60 55.04
CA LYS A 346 -31.59 -34.72 53.64
C LYS A 346 -32.37 -33.79 52.71
N LEU A 347 -33.69 -33.69 52.86
CA LEU A 347 -34.54 -32.74 52.12
C LEU A 347 -34.13 -31.28 52.37
N ALA A 348 -33.99 -30.86 53.63
CA ALA A 348 -33.57 -29.51 53.99
C ALA A 348 -32.18 -29.16 53.43
N SER A 349 -31.24 -30.13 53.42
CA SER A 349 -29.92 -29.96 52.80
C SER A 349 -30.01 -29.76 51.28
N ILE A 350 -30.88 -30.51 50.60
CA ILE A 350 -31.09 -30.37 49.15
C ILE A 350 -31.75 -29.03 48.82
N GLU A 351 -32.70 -28.58 49.63
CA GLU A 351 -33.35 -27.26 49.47
C GLU A 351 -32.37 -26.10 49.70
N ALA A 352 -31.45 -26.23 50.68
CA ALA A 352 -30.38 -25.26 50.89
C ALA A 352 -29.42 -25.19 49.69
N TRP A 353 -28.93 -26.33 49.21
CA TRP A 353 -28.07 -26.40 48.01
C TRP A 353 -28.76 -25.81 46.77
N LYS A 354 -30.07 -26.06 46.60
CA LYS A 354 -30.85 -25.48 45.52
C LYS A 354 -30.94 -23.94 45.63
N ALA A 355 -31.14 -23.41 46.84
CA ALA A 355 -31.20 -21.96 47.07
C ALA A 355 -29.83 -21.30 46.81
N GLU A 356 -28.75 -21.94 47.22
CA GLU A 356 -27.36 -21.47 47.01
C GLU A 356 -27.00 -21.45 45.52
N ALA A 357 -27.26 -22.54 44.79
CA ALA A 357 -27.08 -22.59 43.33
C ALA A 357 -27.96 -21.56 42.58
N GLN A 358 -29.18 -21.30 43.06
CA GLN A 358 -30.05 -20.25 42.49
C GLN A 358 -29.49 -18.84 42.75
N ALA A 359 -28.86 -18.60 43.90
CA ALA A 359 -28.20 -17.33 44.21
C ALA A 359 -26.93 -17.12 43.36
N GLU A 360 -26.12 -18.15 43.14
CA GLU A 360 -24.97 -18.10 42.23
C GLU A 360 -25.40 -17.80 40.79
N VAL A 361 -26.41 -18.49 40.26
CA VAL A 361 -26.92 -18.25 38.91
C VAL A 361 -27.43 -16.81 38.77
N ALA A 362 -28.13 -16.26 39.77
CA ALA A 362 -28.55 -14.87 39.76
C ALA A 362 -27.36 -13.89 39.79
N SER A 363 -26.35 -14.16 40.62
CA SER A 363 -25.11 -13.37 40.70
C SER A 363 -24.37 -13.34 39.35
N LEU A 364 -24.16 -14.50 38.74
CA LEU A 364 -23.49 -14.63 37.44
C LEU A 364 -24.29 -13.95 36.31
N GLN A 365 -25.62 -14.02 36.34
CA GLN A 365 -26.46 -13.27 35.38
C GLN A 365 -26.30 -11.76 35.52
N VAL A 366 -26.22 -11.24 36.74
CA VAL A 366 -25.96 -9.82 36.99
C VAL A 366 -24.56 -9.44 36.48
N GLN A 367 -23.52 -10.19 36.84
CA GLN A 367 -22.15 -9.96 36.37
C GLN A 367 -22.07 -9.93 34.84
N LEU A 368 -22.57 -10.96 34.15
CA LEU A 368 -22.60 -11.05 32.70
C LEU A 368 -23.35 -9.86 32.06
N SER A 369 -24.45 -9.40 32.67
CA SER A 369 -25.18 -8.22 32.18
C SER A 369 -24.35 -6.92 32.32
N THR A 370 -23.63 -6.76 33.43
CA THR A 370 -22.77 -5.59 33.67
C THR A 370 -21.57 -5.57 32.74
N GLU A 371 -20.86 -6.70 32.56
CA GLU A 371 -19.74 -6.81 31.62
C GLU A 371 -20.18 -6.56 30.17
N ARG A 372 -21.33 -7.12 29.77
CA ARG A 372 -21.91 -6.88 28.45
C ARG A 372 -22.21 -5.40 28.22
N SER A 373 -22.79 -4.72 29.21
CA SER A 373 -23.08 -3.28 29.11
C SER A 373 -21.79 -2.43 29.05
N SER A 374 -20.77 -2.77 29.83
CA SER A 374 -19.45 -2.14 29.83
C SER A 374 -18.75 -2.30 28.49
N SER A 375 -18.66 -3.53 27.98
CA SER A 375 -18.07 -3.85 26.67
C SER A 375 -18.80 -3.14 25.53
N GLN A 376 -20.14 -3.06 25.59
CA GLN A 376 -20.94 -2.35 24.60
C GLN A 376 -20.72 -0.82 24.63
N ALA A 377 -20.54 -0.24 25.82
CA ALA A 377 -20.18 1.17 25.98
C ALA A 377 -18.76 1.47 25.47
N GLN A 378 -17.79 0.60 25.75
CA GLN A 378 -16.43 0.68 25.20
C GLN A 378 -16.44 0.59 23.67
N LEU A 379 -17.17 -0.36 23.07
CA LEU A 379 -17.32 -0.48 21.62
C LEU A 379 -17.93 0.77 20.98
N LEU A 380 -18.95 1.38 21.62
CA LEU A 380 -19.55 2.65 21.18
C LEU A 380 -18.56 3.81 21.23
N SER A 381 -17.78 3.91 22.32
CA SER A 381 -16.70 4.89 22.48
C SER A 381 -15.65 4.75 21.37
N LEU A 382 -15.11 3.54 21.19
CA LEU A 382 -14.04 3.24 20.23
C LEU A 382 -14.53 3.47 18.78
N LYS A 383 -15.76 3.08 18.46
CA LYS A 383 -16.40 3.34 17.15
C LYS A 383 -16.65 4.84 16.91
N LYS A 384 -16.89 5.65 17.95
CA LYS A 384 -17.00 7.11 17.84
C LYS A 384 -15.63 7.75 17.60
N HIS A 385 -14.59 7.27 18.29
CA HIS A 385 -13.21 7.75 18.13
C HIS A 385 -12.67 7.44 16.74
N LEU A 386 -12.76 6.19 16.28
CA LEU A 386 -12.29 5.76 14.95
C LEU A 386 -12.98 6.54 13.81
N LYS A 387 -14.28 6.86 13.98
CA LYS A 387 -15.00 7.74 13.04
C LYS A 387 -14.46 9.17 13.04
N ALA A 388 -14.12 9.72 14.21
CA ALA A 388 -13.58 11.07 14.32
C ALA A 388 -12.16 11.17 13.71
N GLU A 389 -11.32 10.16 13.94
CA GLU A 389 -10.00 10.05 13.28
C GLU A 389 -10.13 9.94 11.76
N HIS A 390 -11.00 9.05 11.27
CA HIS A 390 -11.25 8.92 9.83
C HIS A 390 -11.74 10.23 9.21
N PHE A 391 -12.65 10.97 9.86
CA PHE A 391 -13.08 12.29 9.39
C PHE A 391 -11.94 13.33 9.40
N ALA A 392 -11.05 13.28 10.41
CA ALA A 392 -9.89 14.17 10.47
C ALA A 392 -8.88 13.89 9.35
N VAL A 393 -8.60 12.60 9.05
CA VAL A 393 -7.72 12.18 7.96
C VAL A 393 -8.30 12.56 6.60
N VAL A 394 -9.57 12.28 6.34
CA VAL A 394 -10.24 12.65 5.07
C VAL A 394 -10.15 14.16 4.83
N ARG A 395 -10.51 14.99 5.82
CA ARG A 395 -10.41 16.45 5.71
C ARG A 395 -8.97 16.92 5.48
N GLY A 396 -7.99 16.34 6.16
CA GLY A 396 -6.57 16.69 5.94
C GLY A 396 -6.08 16.34 4.53
N LEU A 397 -6.60 15.26 3.93
CA LEU A 397 -6.33 14.91 2.53
C LEU A 397 -7.06 15.84 1.55
N GLU A 398 -8.30 16.25 1.85
CA GLU A 398 -9.06 17.23 1.06
C GLU A 398 -8.35 18.60 1.05
N GLU A 399 -7.89 19.08 2.21
CA GLU A 399 -7.10 20.32 2.35
C GLU A 399 -5.78 20.27 1.56
N GLN A 400 -5.05 19.14 1.62
CA GLN A 400 -3.84 18.93 0.81
C GLN A 400 -4.13 18.91 -0.70
N LEU A 401 -5.23 18.27 -1.09
CA LEU A 401 -5.63 18.18 -2.49
C LEU A 401 -6.00 19.56 -3.04
N GLN A 402 -6.75 20.37 -2.27
CA GLN A 402 -7.06 21.75 -2.63
C GLN A 402 -5.79 22.59 -2.83
N MET A 403 -4.82 22.56 -1.90
CA MET A 403 -3.56 23.31 -2.07
C MET A 403 -2.77 22.87 -3.31
N MET A 404 -2.80 21.58 -3.65
CA MET A 404 -2.17 21.05 -4.86
C MET A 404 -2.89 21.51 -6.14
N GLU A 405 -4.22 21.66 -6.10
CA GLU A 405 -4.99 22.20 -7.23
C GLU A 405 -4.75 23.71 -7.43
N GLU A 406 -4.69 24.49 -6.36
CA GLU A 406 -4.32 25.92 -6.40
C GLU A 406 -2.89 26.09 -6.95
N SER A 407 -1.92 25.33 -6.42
CA SER A 407 -0.54 25.31 -6.93
C SER A 407 -0.45 24.92 -8.41
N ARG A 408 -1.29 24.01 -8.88
CA ARG A 408 -1.37 23.62 -10.30
C ARG A 408 -1.95 24.74 -11.15
N GLY A 409 -3.01 25.41 -10.70
CA GLY A 409 -3.61 26.55 -11.37
C GLY A 409 -2.59 27.68 -11.61
N ASP A 410 -1.86 28.05 -10.57
CA ASP A 410 -0.74 28.99 -10.60
C ASP A 410 0.32 28.63 -11.65
N ALA A 411 0.72 27.35 -11.70
CA ALA A 411 1.71 26.86 -12.66
C ALA A 411 1.18 26.90 -14.10
N GLU A 412 -0.09 26.53 -14.32
CA GLU A 412 -0.74 26.60 -15.64
C GLU A 412 -0.90 28.06 -16.12
N GLU A 413 -1.16 29.02 -15.22
CA GLU A 413 -1.24 30.45 -15.57
C GLU A 413 0.14 31.02 -15.94
N ARG A 414 1.19 30.71 -15.16
CA ARG A 414 2.58 31.05 -15.49
C ARG A 414 2.99 30.49 -16.85
N LEU A 415 2.63 29.23 -17.14
CA LEU A 415 2.89 28.60 -18.43
C LEU A 415 2.14 29.30 -19.58
N ARG A 416 0.84 29.63 -19.38
CA ARG A 416 0.04 30.40 -20.36
C ARG A 416 0.69 31.75 -20.67
N SER A 417 1.15 32.47 -19.64
CA SER A 417 1.86 33.75 -19.79
C SER A 417 3.17 33.60 -20.56
N GLN A 418 3.99 32.60 -20.25
CA GLN A 418 5.23 32.31 -21.00
C GLN A 418 4.97 31.91 -22.46
N VAL A 419 3.91 31.14 -22.74
CA VAL A 419 3.54 30.79 -24.12
C VAL A 419 3.11 32.04 -24.90
N ALA A 420 2.35 32.95 -24.28
CA ALA A 420 1.98 34.23 -24.88
C ALA A 420 3.22 35.09 -25.18
N ALA A 421 4.14 35.25 -24.23
CA ALA A 421 5.40 35.99 -24.42
C ALA A 421 6.26 35.39 -25.54
N ASN A 422 6.41 34.06 -25.59
CA ASN A 422 7.11 33.36 -26.67
C ASN A 422 6.44 33.56 -28.05
N SER A 423 5.11 33.62 -28.10
CA SER A 423 4.39 33.90 -29.34
C SER A 423 4.65 35.33 -29.85
N ALA A 424 4.71 36.31 -28.95
CA ALA A 424 5.05 37.69 -29.27
C ALA A 424 6.50 37.83 -29.76
N LEU A 425 7.47 37.17 -29.09
CA LEU A 425 8.87 37.13 -29.51
C LEU A 425 9.06 36.44 -30.86
N ARG A 426 8.29 35.38 -31.16
CA ARG A 426 8.29 34.78 -32.51
C ARG A 426 7.75 35.75 -33.56
N ALA A 427 6.67 36.47 -33.26
CA ALA A 427 6.12 37.48 -34.16
C ALA A 427 7.12 38.61 -34.45
N THR A 428 7.81 39.16 -33.44
CA THR A 428 8.86 40.18 -33.67
C THR A 428 10.04 39.62 -34.45
N ASN A 429 10.47 38.39 -34.18
CA ASN A 429 11.56 37.76 -34.93
C ASN A 429 11.19 37.49 -36.41
N THR A 430 9.94 37.12 -36.72
CA THR A 430 9.47 37.03 -38.12
C THR A 430 9.46 38.39 -38.82
N LYS A 431 9.07 39.47 -38.14
CA LYS A 431 9.15 40.85 -38.69
C LYS A 431 10.59 41.24 -38.98
N LEU A 432 11.51 41.04 -38.02
CA LEU A 432 12.94 41.32 -38.20
C LEU A 432 13.53 40.50 -39.35
N SER A 433 13.20 39.22 -39.46
CA SER A 433 13.63 38.35 -40.56
C SER A 433 13.13 38.86 -41.92
N SER A 434 11.87 39.33 -42.02
CA SER A 434 11.34 39.93 -43.25
C SER A 434 12.04 41.25 -43.61
N HIS A 435 12.40 42.06 -42.61
CA HIS A 435 13.13 43.31 -42.84
C HIS A 435 14.59 43.07 -43.26
N ILE A 436 15.28 42.10 -42.66
CA ILE A 436 16.60 41.64 -43.10
C ILE A 436 16.53 41.15 -44.55
N HIS A 437 15.48 40.40 -44.92
CA HIS A 437 15.34 39.93 -46.29
C HIS A 437 15.10 41.06 -47.29
N ALA A 438 14.31 42.08 -46.92
CA ALA A 438 14.13 43.29 -47.73
C ALA A 438 15.45 44.06 -47.90
N LEU A 439 16.18 44.33 -46.81
CA LEU A 439 17.49 45.00 -46.87
C LEU A 439 18.51 44.22 -47.71
N ASN A 440 18.51 42.89 -47.64
CA ASN A 440 19.37 42.07 -48.50
C ASN A 440 19.00 42.21 -49.98
N ASN A 441 17.70 42.29 -50.32
CA ASN A 441 17.28 42.53 -51.69
C ASN A 441 17.72 43.93 -52.16
N ASP A 442 17.54 44.98 -51.34
CA ASP A 442 18.00 46.34 -51.63
C ASP A 442 19.52 46.39 -51.85
N ILE A 443 20.30 45.68 -51.02
CA ILE A 443 21.75 45.53 -51.17
C ILE A 443 22.09 44.88 -52.52
N THR A 444 21.40 43.80 -52.92
CA THR A 444 21.65 43.15 -54.22
C THR A 444 21.28 44.05 -55.41
N GLU A 445 20.22 44.85 -55.30
CA GLU A 445 19.85 45.81 -56.36
C GLU A 445 20.89 46.94 -56.46
N LEU A 446 21.38 47.45 -55.33
CA LEU A 446 22.45 48.45 -55.30
C LEU A 446 23.77 47.88 -55.84
N GLN A 447 24.13 46.65 -55.53
CA GLN A 447 25.31 45.97 -56.09
C GLN A 447 25.20 45.87 -57.62
N ALA A 448 24.07 45.40 -58.16
CA ALA A 448 23.85 45.34 -59.60
C ALA A 448 23.92 46.72 -60.28
N LYS A 449 23.42 47.79 -59.62
CA LYS A 449 23.56 49.17 -60.11
C LYS A 449 25.00 49.65 -60.11
N VAL A 450 25.79 49.31 -59.09
CA VAL A 450 27.23 49.63 -59.03
C VAL A 450 27.98 48.90 -60.15
N GLU A 451 27.76 47.60 -60.33
CA GLU A 451 28.39 46.82 -61.42
C GLU A 451 28.05 47.40 -62.81
N SER A 452 26.78 47.79 -63.03
CA SER A 452 26.36 48.45 -64.27
C SER A 452 27.10 49.78 -64.49
N ARG A 453 27.21 50.62 -63.46
CA ARG A 453 27.93 51.90 -63.53
C ARG A 453 29.43 51.74 -63.71
N GLU A 454 30.05 50.74 -63.08
CA GLU A 454 31.44 50.39 -63.35
C GLU A 454 31.64 49.94 -64.80
N GLY A 455 30.70 49.19 -65.37
CA GLY A 455 30.68 48.82 -66.78
C GLY A 455 30.63 50.04 -67.70
N GLU A 456 29.71 50.96 -67.45
CA GLU A 456 29.60 52.24 -68.18
C GLU A 456 30.88 53.08 -68.08
N VAL A 457 31.47 53.20 -66.89
CA VAL A 457 32.72 53.94 -66.67
C VAL A 457 33.87 53.28 -67.43
N LYS A 458 34.02 51.95 -67.39
CA LYS A 458 35.05 51.22 -68.15
C LYS A 458 34.91 51.43 -69.66
N VAL A 459 33.68 51.50 -70.19
CA VAL A 459 33.40 51.82 -71.60
C VAL A 459 33.75 53.28 -71.92
N ALA A 460 33.38 54.23 -71.05
CA ALA A 460 33.70 55.64 -71.21
C ALA A 460 35.21 55.90 -71.17
N GLU A 461 35.94 55.32 -70.21
CA GLU A 461 37.41 55.40 -70.15
C GLU A 461 38.08 54.79 -71.38
N LYS A 462 37.54 53.68 -71.92
CA LYS A 462 38.07 53.08 -73.15
C LYS A 462 37.91 54.05 -74.33
N ARG A 463 36.70 54.60 -74.50
CA ARG A 463 36.40 55.58 -75.55
C ARG A 463 37.26 56.85 -75.44
N ILE A 464 37.43 57.37 -74.22
CA ILE A 464 38.28 58.55 -73.97
C ILE A 464 39.76 58.24 -74.31
N ARG A 465 40.26 57.04 -73.98
CA ARG A 465 41.60 56.59 -74.38
C ARG A 465 41.74 56.48 -75.90
N GLU A 466 40.74 55.98 -76.60
CA GLU A 466 40.70 55.90 -78.06
C GLU A 466 40.68 57.30 -78.70
N GLU A 467 39.81 58.20 -78.24
CA GLU A 467 39.71 59.61 -78.69
C GLU A 467 41.04 60.38 -78.46
N PHE A 468 41.68 60.24 -77.29
CA PHE A 468 43.00 60.83 -77.06
C PHE A 468 44.10 60.19 -77.91
N SER A 469 44.06 58.88 -78.18
CA SER A 469 45.05 58.24 -79.05
C SER A 469 44.98 58.76 -80.49
N ALA A 470 43.76 58.97 -81.02
CA ALA A 470 43.57 59.57 -82.34
C ALA A 470 44.07 61.03 -82.39
N GLN A 471 43.76 61.84 -81.38
CA GLN A 471 44.28 63.21 -81.29
C GLN A 471 45.82 63.25 -81.22
N ILE A 472 46.45 62.28 -80.56
CA ILE A 472 47.91 62.17 -80.51
C ILE A 472 48.48 61.78 -81.88
N GLU A 473 47.83 60.89 -82.64
CA GLU A 473 48.24 60.56 -84.02
C GLU A 473 48.10 61.76 -84.97
N ASP A 474 46.98 62.49 -84.91
CA ASP A 474 46.75 63.71 -85.71
C ASP A 474 47.81 64.78 -85.41
N LEU A 475 48.08 65.07 -84.13
CA LEU A 475 49.13 66.01 -83.72
C LEU A 475 50.53 65.55 -84.15
N GLN A 476 50.84 64.25 -84.10
CA GLN A 476 52.09 63.71 -84.64
C GLN A 476 52.18 63.86 -86.16
N GLN A 477 51.04 63.80 -86.87
CA GLN A 477 50.97 64.00 -88.31
C GLN A 477 51.13 65.48 -88.71
N GLU A 478 50.59 66.42 -87.92
CA GLU A 478 50.86 67.86 -88.07
C GLU A 478 52.33 68.18 -87.78
N CYS A 479 52.93 67.61 -86.73
CA CYS A 479 54.35 67.80 -86.42
C CYS A 479 55.28 67.35 -87.57
N LYS A 480 54.89 66.36 -88.38
CA LYS A 480 55.64 65.95 -89.59
C LYS A 480 55.62 66.99 -90.71
N GLN A 481 54.75 68.00 -90.67
CA GLN A 481 54.72 69.11 -91.63
C GLN A 481 55.61 70.30 -91.26
N ILE A 482 55.95 70.45 -89.97
CA ILE A 482 56.81 71.53 -89.46
C ILE A 482 58.15 71.67 -90.22
N PRO A 483 58.87 70.59 -90.60
CA PRO A 483 60.10 70.71 -91.38
C PRO A 483 59.89 71.33 -92.77
N LYS A 484 58.76 71.06 -93.44
CA LYS A 484 58.43 71.66 -94.74
C LYS A 484 58.13 73.16 -94.61
N LEU A 485 57.36 73.54 -93.58
CA LEU A 485 57.07 74.95 -93.29
C LEU A 485 58.34 75.73 -92.94
N ASN A 486 59.26 75.14 -92.16
CA ASN A 486 60.56 75.75 -91.87
C ASN A 486 61.43 75.94 -93.13
N SER A 487 61.38 75.00 -94.09
CA SER A 487 62.04 75.17 -95.40
C SER A 487 61.49 76.38 -96.15
N ILE A 488 60.16 76.50 -96.27
CA ILE A 488 59.50 77.64 -96.96
C ILE A 488 59.83 78.97 -96.27
N ILE A 489 59.82 79.02 -94.94
CA ILE A 489 60.21 80.22 -94.17
C ILE A 489 61.67 80.59 -94.43
N SER A 490 62.57 79.61 -94.63
CA SER A 490 63.99 79.89 -94.95
C SER A 490 64.17 80.48 -96.35
N GLU A 491 63.41 80.01 -97.35
CA GLU A 491 63.40 80.58 -98.70
C GLU A 491 62.80 81.99 -98.73
N GLN A 492 61.67 82.21 -98.04
CA GLN A 492 61.05 83.53 -97.95
C GLN A 492 61.96 84.56 -97.26
N LYS A 493 62.68 84.18 -96.20
CA LYS A 493 63.67 85.06 -95.56
C LYS A 493 64.79 85.47 -96.50
N ARG A 494 65.27 84.56 -97.35
CA ARG A 494 66.29 84.86 -98.37
C ARG A 494 65.76 85.85 -99.42
N LEU A 495 64.54 85.65 -99.89
CA LEU A 495 63.91 86.53 -100.88
C LEU A 495 63.71 87.96 -100.34
N ILE A 496 63.39 88.10 -99.05
CA ILE A 496 63.26 89.40 -98.38
C ILE A 496 64.62 90.12 -98.34
N THR A 497 65.71 89.44 -97.95
CA THR A 497 67.05 90.05 -97.94
C THR A 497 67.54 90.48 -99.33
N ASP A 498 67.17 89.75 -100.38
CA ASP A 498 67.51 90.12 -101.76
C ASP A 498 66.74 91.40 -102.19
N LEU A 499 65.44 91.50 -101.88
CA LEU A 499 64.61 92.68 -102.15
C LEU A 499 64.99 93.92 -101.33
N GLU A 500 65.41 93.75 -100.07
CA GLU A 500 65.93 94.84 -99.24
C GLU A 500 67.20 95.46 -99.86
N HIS A 501 68.06 94.62 -100.47
CA HIS A 501 69.27 95.05 -101.15
C HIS A 501 68.97 95.87 -102.42
N GLU A 502 68.00 95.45 -103.24
CA GLU A 502 67.54 96.23 -104.41
C GLU A 502 66.93 97.58 -104.01
N SER A 503 66.10 97.61 -102.95
CA SER A 503 65.51 98.85 -102.42
C SER A 503 66.58 99.87 -102.02
N ASP A 504 67.66 99.43 -101.37
CA ASP A 504 68.74 100.32 -100.94
C ASP A 504 69.65 100.76 -102.11
N LEU A 505 69.73 99.97 -103.19
CA LEU A 505 70.38 100.38 -104.43
C LEU A 505 69.62 101.56 -105.07
N HIS A 506 68.30 101.42 -105.27
CA HIS A 506 67.47 102.48 -105.86
C HIS A 506 67.43 103.76 -105.00
N LYS A 507 67.49 103.66 -103.67
CA LYS A 507 67.62 104.84 -102.79
C LYS A 507 68.92 105.62 -103.02
N ARG A 508 70.02 104.96 -103.41
CA ARG A 508 71.30 105.63 -103.75
C ARG A 508 71.20 106.33 -105.10
N GLU A 509 70.60 105.69 -106.10
CA GLU A 509 70.37 106.29 -107.43
C GLU A 509 69.46 107.53 -107.35
N ALA A 510 68.42 107.48 -106.53
CA ALA A 510 67.51 108.61 -106.32
C ALA A 510 68.23 109.84 -105.75
N LYS A 511 69.11 109.65 -104.75
CA LYS A 511 69.89 110.75 -104.15
C LYS A 511 70.82 111.43 -105.15
N LEU A 512 71.52 110.67 -106.00
CA LEU A 512 72.39 111.23 -107.02
C LEU A 512 71.62 112.12 -108.02
N LYS A 513 70.46 111.66 -108.49
CA LYS A 513 69.59 112.47 -109.37
C LYS A 513 69.01 113.71 -108.69
N GLU A 514 68.75 113.65 -107.38
CA GLU A 514 68.26 114.79 -106.61
C GLU A 514 69.33 115.89 -106.44
N GLU A 515 70.60 115.51 -106.28
CA GLU A 515 71.74 116.43 -106.25
C GLU A 515 72.01 117.10 -107.62
N GLU A 516 71.88 116.36 -108.73
CA GLU A 516 71.95 116.92 -110.09
C GLU A 516 70.82 117.92 -110.35
N MET A 517 69.58 117.56 -110.02
CA MET A 517 68.40 118.44 -110.14
C MET A 517 68.55 119.73 -109.32
N LYS A 518 69.26 119.68 -108.19
CA LYS A 518 69.50 120.86 -107.34
C LYS A 518 70.46 121.86 -108.00
N LYS A 519 71.54 121.38 -108.65
CA LYS A 519 72.45 122.23 -109.43
C LYS A 519 71.74 122.95 -110.58
N VAL A 520 70.92 122.23 -111.35
CA VAL A 520 70.18 122.81 -112.49
C VAL A 520 69.28 123.97 -112.04
N ARG A 521 68.57 123.83 -110.91
CA ARG A 521 67.71 124.91 -110.37
C ARG A 521 68.49 126.16 -109.94
N GLU A 522 69.70 126.01 -109.42
CA GLU A 522 70.53 127.15 -108.99
C GLU A 522 71.10 127.97 -110.17
N ASP A 523 71.32 127.34 -111.33
CA ASP A 523 71.73 128.04 -112.55
C ASP A 523 70.54 128.71 -113.25
N GLU A 524 69.37 128.05 -113.27
CA GLU A 524 68.12 128.63 -113.78
C GLU A 524 67.72 129.89 -112.98
N ALA A 525 67.85 129.86 -111.65
CA ALA A 525 67.55 131.00 -110.78
C ALA A 525 68.43 132.23 -111.06
N ARG A 526 69.74 132.03 -111.33
CA ARG A 526 70.67 133.12 -111.72
C ARG A 526 70.26 133.76 -113.05
N ARG A 527 69.79 132.95 -113.99
CA ARG A 527 69.36 133.38 -115.32
C ARG A 527 68.06 134.21 -115.27
N VAL A 528 67.10 133.83 -114.42
CA VAL A 528 65.88 134.62 -114.17
C VAL A 528 66.18 135.96 -113.51
N ALA A 529 67.12 136.02 -112.56
CA ALA A 529 67.53 137.28 -111.92
C ALA A 529 68.09 138.32 -112.91
N MET A 530 68.90 137.88 -113.89
CA MET A 530 69.42 138.76 -114.94
C MET A 530 68.32 139.30 -115.87
N LEU A 531 67.33 138.47 -116.23
CA LEU A 531 66.20 138.90 -117.06
C LEU A 531 65.30 139.91 -116.35
N HIS A 532 65.06 139.73 -115.05
CA HIS A 532 64.29 140.70 -114.25
C HIS A 532 65.02 142.06 -114.14
N SER A 533 66.35 142.07 -114.08
CA SER A 533 67.17 143.29 -114.10
C SER A 533 67.08 144.05 -115.43
N ALA A 534 66.91 143.36 -116.56
CA ALA A 534 66.81 143.99 -117.88
C ALA A 534 65.41 144.60 -118.12
N PHE A 535 64.35 143.93 -117.64
CA PHE A 535 62.96 144.36 -117.87
C PHE A 535 62.61 145.67 -117.12
N VAL A 536 63.17 145.86 -115.93
CA VAL A 536 62.94 147.07 -115.09
C VAL A 536 63.56 148.34 -115.68
N SER A 537 64.50 148.22 -116.62
CA SER A 537 65.19 149.37 -117.24
C SER A 537 64.45 150.01 -118.43
N TYR A 538 63.38 149.39 -118.96
CA TYR A 538 62.70 149.89 -120.18
C TYR A 538 61.38 150.64 -119.89
N PHE A 539 60.76 150.42 -118.73
CA PHE A 539 59.45 151.03 -118.39
C PHE A 539 59.51 152.22 -117.42
N ASN A 540 60.69 152.61 -116.95
CA ASN A 540 60.88 153.74 -116.03
C ASN A 540 61.18 155.07 -116.75
N SER A 541 60.24 155.52 -117.59
CA SER A 541 60.16 156.92 -118.01
C SER A 541 58.75 157.50 -117.79
N SER A 542 58.60 158.21 -116.67
CA SER A 542 57.46 159.04 -116.25
C SER A 542 56.21 158.35 -115.65
N PRO A 543 55.51 159.02 -114.70
CA PRO A 543 55.32 158.38 -113.37
C PRO A 543 53.90 158.44 -112.80
N GLY A 544 53.61 157.60 -111.79
CA GLY A 544 52.38 157.74 -110.99
C GLY A 544 51.92 156.52 -110.18
N SER A 545 52.72 156.10 -109.19
CA SER A 545 52.37 155.68 -107.79
C SER A 545 50.91 155.33 -107.38
N PRO A 546 50.68 154.61 -106.24
CA PRO A 546 51.55 153.67 -105.50
C PRO A 546 50.85 152.42 -104.87
N SER A 547 51.65 151.56 -104.21
CA SER A 547 51.31 150.79 -102.98
C SER A 547 50.30 149.61 -103.07
N LYS A 548 50.29 148.58 -102.21
CA LYS A 548 51.21 148.02 -101.18
C LYS A 548 50.59 146.68 -100.68
N LEU A 549 51.41 145.69 -100.28
CA LEU A 549 51.08 144.54 -99.39
C LEU A 549 50.06 143.51 -99.99
N ASN A 550 50.15 142.20 -99.79
CA ASN A 550 51.02 141.32 -98.97
C ASN A 550 51.53 140.14 -99.80
#